data_AF-A0A7D5DZ88-F1
#
_entry.id   AF-A0A7D5DZ88-F1
#
_cell.length_a   1.000
_cell.length_b   1.000
_cell.length_c   1.000
_cell.angle_alpha   90.00
_cell.angle_beta   90.00
_cell.angle_gamma   90.00
#
_symmetry.space_group_name_H-M   'P 1'
#
loop_
_entity.id
_entity.type
_entity.pdbx_description
1 polymer ?
#
loop_
_entity_poly.entity_id
_entity_poly.type
_entity_poly.pdbx_seq_one_letter_code
_entity_poly.pdbx_strand_id
1 'polypeptide(L)' 'MSDDDGDDLDEAVTQFLAGADSVYEDYERGYTDADAALHVLESHLNELREAHEES' A
#
# COMPACT_ATOMS: atom_id res chain seq x y z
N MET A 1 -24.53 -4.19 -11.91
CA MET A 1 -23.14 -3.70 -11.90
C MET A 1 -22.91 -3.23 -10.48
N SER A 2 -22.45 -4.14 -9.62
CA SER A 2 -22.03 -3.88 -8.23
C SER A 2 -20.96 -4.92 -7.83
N ASP A 3 -20.13 -5.31 -8.79
CA ASP A 3 -18.98 -6.21 -8.60
C ASP A 3 -17.66 -5.48 -8.95
N ASP A 4 -17.73 -4.18 -9.28
CA ASP A 4 -16.61 -3.34 -9.74
C ASP A 4 -15.82 -2.83 -8.52
N ASP A 5 -16.53 -2.22 -7.56
CA ASP A 5 -15.95 -1.66 -6.34
C ASP A 5 -15.18 -2.67 -5.47
N GLY A 6 -15.60 -3.94 -5.49
CA GLY A 6 -14.93 -5.02 -4.77
C GLY A 6 -13.66 -5.51 -5.45
N ASP A 7 -13.55 -5.37 -6.77
CA ASP A 7 -12.35 -5.68 -7.56
C ASP A 7 -11.32 -4.56 -7.40
N ASP A 8 -11.77 -3.29 -7.40
CA ASP A 8 -10.93 -2.11 -7.13
C ASP A 8 -10.28 -2.18 -5.73
N LEU A 9 -11.04 -2.60 -4.71
CA LEU A 9 -10.50 -2.79 -3.37
C LEU A 9 -9.49 -3.95 -3.29
N ASP A 10 -9.74 -5.07 -3.98
CA ASP A 10 -8.82 -6.22 -4.01
C ASP A 10 -7.50 -5.86 -4.72
N GLU A 11 -7.58 -5.07 -5.79
CA GLU A 11 -6.43 -4.51 -6.49
C GLU A 11 -5.65 -3.54 -5.58
N ALA A 12 -6.32 -2.63 -4.87
CA ALA A 12 -5.68 -1.72 -3.92
C ALA A 12 -4.98 -2.47 -2.77
N VAL A 13 -5.61 -3.51 -2.22
CA VAL A 13 -5.00 -4.38 -1.19
C VAL A 13 -3.75 -5.07 -1.76
N THR A 14 -3.83 -5.60 -2.98
CA THR A 14 -2.70 -6.27 -3.63
C THR A 14 -1.52 -5.30 -3.83
N GLN A 15 -1.80 -4.08 -4.28
CA GLN A 15 -0.79 -3.03 -4.44
C GLN A 15 -0.16 -2.62 -3.11
N PHE A 16 -0.98 -2.45 -2.06
CA PHE A 16 -0.47 -2.12 -0.72
C PHE A 16 0.48 -3.20 -0.20
N LEU A 17 0.11 -4.48 -0.31
CA LEU A 17 0.94 -5.59 0.16
C LEU A 17 2.27 -5.66 -0.59
N ALA A 18 2.25 -5.54 -1.92
CA ALA A 18 3.46 -5.53 -2.73
C ALA A 18 4.36 -4.31 -2.41
N GLY A 19 3.77 -3.13 -2.21
CA GLY A 19 4.49 -1.92 -1.80
C GLY A 19 5.13 -2.08 -0.42
N ALA A 20 4.39 -2.64 0.54
CA ALA A 20 4.89 -2.88 1.89
C ALA A 20 6.09 -3.85 1.89
N ASP A 21 5.99 -4.98 1.18
CA ASP A 21 7.10 -5.93 1.04
C ASP A 21 8.34 -5.27 0.43
N SER A 22 8.17 -4.45 -0.61
CA SER A 22 9.29 -3.72 -1.21
C SER A 22 9.97 -2.77 -0.21
N VAL A 23 9.18 -2.02 0.57
CA VAL A 23 9.72 -1.10 1.58
C VAL A 23 10.47 -1.86 2.67
N TYR A 24 9.96 -3.01 3.10
CA TYR A 24 10.65 -3.86 4.07
C TYR A 24 11.97 -4.38 3.51
N GLU A 25 12.00 -4.88 2.27
CA GLU A 25 13.24 -5.32 1.63
C GLU A 25 14.28 -4.18 1.53
N ASP A 26 13.83 -2.98 1.15
CA ASP A 26 14.71 -1.81 1.03
C ASP A 26 15.26 -1.38 2.39
N TYR A 27 14.44 -1.45 3.45
CA TYR A 27 14.88 -1.16 4.81
C TYR A 27 15.87 -2.21 5.32
N GLU A 28 15.59 -3.50 5.13
CA GLU A 28 16.49 -4.60 5.53
C GLU A 28 17.83 -4.56 4.80
N ARG A 29 17.84 -4.14 3.53
CA ARG A 29 19.06 -3.93 2.75
C ARG A 29 19.81 -2.65 3.13
N GLY A 30 19.20 -1.78 3.95
CA GLY A 30 19.76 -0.49 4.34
C GLY A 30 19.75 0.55 3.21
N TYR A 31 18.87 0.39 2.22
CA TYR A 31 18.67 1.37 1.14
C TYR A 31 17.82 2.56 1.58
N THR A 32 17.02 2.39 2.64
CA THR A 32 16.19 3.46 3.20
C THR A 32 16.29 3.48 4.72
N ASP A 33 16.16 4.66 5.32
CA ASP A 33 16.08 4.83 6.76
C ASP A 33 14.65 4.57 7.27
N ALA A 34 14.51 4.34 8.57
CA ALA A 34 13.21 4.02 9.19
C ALA A 34 12.15 5.11 8.94
N ASP A 35 12.50 6.38 9.05
CA ASP A 35 11.58 7.49 8.79
C ASP A 35 11.10 7.52 7.33
N ALA A 36 11.99 7.22 6.38
CA ALA A 36 11.65 7.18 4.97
C ALA A 36 10.76 5.97 4.64
N ALA A 37 11.06 4.79 5.22
CA ALA A 37 10.20 3.61 5.12
C ALA A 37 8.79 3.89 5.66
N LEU A 38 8.69 4.50 6.85
CA LEU A 38 7.41 4.84 7.46
C LEU A 38 6.61 5.82 6.60
N HIS A 39 7.26 6.81 5.99
CA HIS A 39 6.58 7.77 5.12
C HIS A 39 6.00 7.12 3.86
N VAL A 40 6.73 6.18 3.26
CA VAL A 40 6.23 5.44 2.09
C VAL A 40 5.07 4.52 2.47
N LEU A 41 5.17 3.81 3.59
CA LEU A 41 4.07 2.99 4.11
C LEU A 41 2.83 3.82 4.46
N GLU A 42 3.01 5.02 4.99
CA GLU A 42 1.91 5.96 5.25
C GLU A 42 1.21 6.39 3.94
N SER A 43 1.96 6.65 2.88
CA SER A 43 1.40 6.95 1.55
C SER A 43 0.55 5.80 1.03
N HIS A 44 1.10 4.57 1.01
CA HIS A 44 0.36 3.39 0.56
C HIS A 44 -0.88 3.11 1.43
N LEU A 45 -0.79 3.35 2.73
CA LEU A 45 -1.92 3.19 3.65
C LEU A 45 -3.04 4.20 3.35
N ASN A 46 -2.71 5.44 2.99
CA ASN A 46 -3.71 6.44 2.60
C ASN A 46 -4.38 6.05 1.28
N GLU A 47 -3.62 5.61 0.28
CA GLU A 47 -4.17 5.11 -1.00
C GLU A 47 -5.15 3.95 -0.78
N LEU A 48 -4.80 3.00 0.10
CA LEU A 48 -5.68 1.89 0.46
C LEU A 48 -6.95 2.35 1.19
N ARG A 49 -6.83 3.35 2.07
CA ARG A 49 -7.99 3.92 2.78
C ARG A 49 -8.95 4.62 1.83
N GLU A 50 -8.41 5.42 0.92
CA GLU A 50 -9.20 6.10 -0.12
C GLU A 50 -9.97 5.06 -0.95
N ALA A 51 -9.29 4.02 -1.44
CA ALA A 51 -9.94 2.94 -2.18
C ALA A 51 -11.04 2.23 -1.36
N HIS A 52 -10.83 1.98 -0.07
CA HIS A 52 -11.84 1.39 0.81
C HIS A 52 -13.02 2.33 1.10
N GLU A 53 -12.81 3.65 1.15
CA GLU A 53 -13.88 4.63 1.35
C GLU A 53 -14.71 4.86 0.08
N GLU A 54 -14.12 4.60 -1.09
CA GLU A 54 -14.77 4.66 -2.39
C GLU A 54 -15.49 3.36 -2.79
N SER A 55 -15.26 2.24 -2.05
CA SER A 55 -15.79 0.89 -2.29
C SER A 55 -17.17 0.63 -1.64
#